data_AF-A0AB39LYK4-F1
#
_entry.id   AF-A0AB39LYK4-F1
#
_cell.length_a   1.000
_cell.length_b   1.000
_cell.length_c   1.000
_cell.angle_alpha   90.00
_cell.angle_beta   90.00
_cell.angle_gamma   90.00
#
_symmetry.space_group_name_H-M   'P 1'
#
loop_
_entity.id
_entity.type
_entity.pdbx_description
1 polymer ?
#
loop_
_entity_poly.entity_id
_entity_poly.type
_entity_poly.pdbx_seq_one_letter_code
_entity_poly.pdbx_strand_id
1 'polypeptide(L)'
;MADDLFKALADGTRRTILDELTEKSGQTLFEICARLSMKHGLGISRQAVSQHLAVLEAAGLVETRREGRYKFHDLNVAPLRHITERWLDPRTPEPDKDPS
;
A
#
# COMPACT_ATOMS: atom_id res chain seq x y z
N MET A 1 11.52 7.17 -5.01
CA MET A 1 10.41 6.66 -5.85
C MET A 1 10.23 5.16 -5.65
N ALA A 2 11.02 4.27 -6.29
CA ALA A 2 10.86 2.82 -6.08
C ALA A 2 11.44 2.32 -4.74
N ASP A 3 12.58 2.87 -4.31
CA ASP A 3 13.20 2.49 -3.03
C ASP A 3 12.31 2.76 -1.81
N ASP A 4 11.56 3.87 -1.82
CA ASP A 4 10.66 4.24 -0.73
C ASP A 4 9.46 3.30 -0.66
N LEU A 5 8.99 2.81 -1.82
CA LEU A 5 7.94 1.82 -1.93
C LEU A 5 8.37 0.46 -1.36
N PHE A 6 9.53 -0.04 -1.77
CA PHE A 6 10.03 -1.32 -1.27
C PHE A 6 10.37 -1.26 0.22
N LYS A 7 10.95 -0.15 0.69
CA LYS A 7 11.15 0.09 2.13
C LYS A 7 9.82 0.14 2.86
N ALA A 8 8.80 0.77 2.30
CA ALA A 8 7.46 0.79 2.90
C ALA A 8 6.86 -0.63 2.98
N LEU A 9 7.02 -1.48 1.98
CA LEU A 9 6.50 -2.86 2.00
C LEU A 9 7.32 -3.84 2.84
N ALA A 10 8.58 -3.56 3.13
CA ALA A 10 9.46 -4.48 3.87
C ALA A 10 8.99 -4.75 5.33
N ASP A 11 8.18 -3.87 5.89
CA ASP A 11 7.68 -3.98 7.27
C ASP A 11 6.36 -4.76 7.34
N GLY A 12 6.29 -5.70 8.27
CA GLY A 12 5.11 -6.57 8.45
C GLY A 12 3.86 -5.80 8.87
N THR A 13 3.99 -4.85 9.79
CA THR A 13 2.86 -4.04 10.27
C THR A 13 2.29 -3.18 9.14
N ARG A 14 3.16 -2.58 8.31
CA ARG A 14 2.72 -1.81 7.14
C ARG A 14 1.96 -2.68 6.15
N ARG A 15 2.40 -3.91 5.89
CA ARG A 15 1.66 -4.87 5.06
C ARG A 15 0.29 -5.20 5.66
N THR A 16 0.22 -5.47 6.96
CA THR A 16 -1.07 -5.71 7.63
C THR A 16 -2.03 -4.51 7.57
N ILE A 17 -1.51 -3.28 7.65
CA ILE A 17 -2.34 -2.07 7.45
C ILE A 17 -2.91 -2.04 6.02
N LEU A 18 -2.10 -2.37 5.01
CA LEU A 18 -2.54 -2.41 3.61
C LEU A 18 -3.56 -3.53 3.38
N ASP A 19 -3.36 -4.71 3.97
CA ASP A 19 -4.32 -5.82 3.93
C ASP A 19 -5.67 -5.35 4.51
N GLU A 20 -5.64 -4.63 5.63
CA GLU A 20 -6.85 -4.10 6.27
C GLU A 20 -7.56 -3.05 5.41
N LEU A 21 -6.81 -2.16 4.74
CA LEU A 21 -7.37 -1.17 3.82
C LEU A 21 -7.88 -1.81 2.50
N THR A 22 -7.35 -2.98 2.13
CA THR A 22 -7.85 -3.80 1.01
C THR A 22 -9.21 -4.39 1.36
N GLU A 23 -9.37 -4.92 2.58
CA GLU A 23 -10.64 -5.50 3.03
C GLU A 23 -11.72 -4.44 3.24
N LYS A 24 -11.36 -3.27 3.78
CA LYS A 24 -12.27 -2.15 4.00
C LYS A 24 -11.58 -0.84 3.64
N SER A 25 -12.03 -0.20 2.57
CA SER A 25 -11.57 1.13 2.20
C SER A 25 -12.25 2.21 3.05
N GLY A 26 -11.74 3.43 3.02
CA GLY A 26 -12.33 4.61 3.66
C GLY A 26 -12.36 4.51 5.17
N GLN A 27 -11.22 4.17 5.79
CA GLN A 27 -11.14 4.00 7.23
C GLN A 27 -10.46 5.18 7.92
N THR A 28 -10.99 5.56 9.07
CA THR A 28 -10.31 6.50 9.99
C THR A 28 -9.16 5.81 10.71
N LEU A 29 -8.21 6.59 11.23
CA LEU A 29 -7.13 6.07 12.07
C LEU A 29 -7.67 5.24 13.25
N PHE A 30 -8.79 5.66 13.84
CA PHE A 30 -9.41 4.94 14.95
C PHE A 30 -9.93 3.56 14.52
N GLU A 31 -10.62 3.48 13.37
CA GLU A 31 -11.11 2.20 12.83
C GLU A 31 -9.97 1.25 12.46
N ILE A 32 -8.89 1.77 11.85
CA ILE A 32 -7.70 0.98 11.52
C ILE A 32 -7.11 0.39 12.81
N CYS A 33 -6.87 1.22 13.84
CA CYS A 33 -6.37 0.73 15.12
C CYS A 33 -7.27 -0.35 15.74
N ALA A 34 -8.59 -0.13 15.76
CA ALA A 34 -9.54 -1.08 16.31
C ALA A 34 -9.48 -2.43 15.58
N ARG A 35 -9.40 -2.41 14.25
CA ARG A 35 -9.36 -3.64 13.43
C ARG A 35 -8.02 -4.35 13.50
N LEU A 36 -6.91 -3.63 13.54
CA LEU A 36 -5.59 -4.23 13.79
C LEU A 36 -5.58 -5.00 15.12
N SER A 37 -6.15 -4.44 16.19
CA SER A 37 -6.22 -5.14 17.47
C SER A 37 -7.22 -6.31 17.46
N MET A 38 -8.41 -6.14 16.87
CA MET A 38 -9.47 -7.16 16.90
C MET A 38 -9.23 -8.33 15.94
N LYS A 39 -8.72 -8.07 14.72
CA LYS A 39 -8.53 -9.08 13.68
C LYS A 39 -7.13 -9.67 13.67
N HIS A 40 -6.12 -8.83 13.83
CA HIS A 40 -4.73 -9.22 13.65
C HIS A 40 -3.98 -9.41 14.99
N GLY A 41 -4.66 -9.21 16.13
CA GLY A 41 -4.04 -9.31 17.46
C GLY A 41 -2.91 -8.30 17.69
N LEU A 42 -2.83 -7.25 16.86
CA LEU A 42 -1.77 -6.25 16.90
C LEU A 42 -2.09 -5.19 17.96
N GLY A 43 -1.43 -5.30 19.11
CA GLY A 43 -1.47 -4.32 20.21
C GLY A 43 -0.58 -3.10 19.96
N ILE A 44 -0.69 -2.47 18.79
CA ILE A 44 0.12 -1.31 18.40
C ILE A 44 -0.54 0.01 18.84
N SER A 45 0.27 0.96 19.29
CA SER A 45 -0.23 2.27 19.70
C SER A 45 -0.74 3.08 18.50
N ARG A 46 -1.73 3.94 18.74
CA ARG A 46 -2.27 4.85 17.72
C ARG A 46 -1.18 5.72 17.08
N GLN A 47 -0.19 6.15 17.86
CA GLN A 47 0.93 6.95 17.36
C GLN A 47 1.80 6.14 16.39
N ALA A 48 2.10 4.88 16.71
CA ALA A 48 2.88 4.02 15.84
C ALA A 48 2.12 3.69 14.53
N VAL A 49 0.80 3.43 14.61
CA VAL A 49 -0.04 3.30 13.41
C VAL A 49 -0.02 4.58 12.57
N SER A 50 -0.11 5.75 13.20
CA SER A 50 -0.02 7.03 12.48
C SER A 50 1.33 7.23 11.78
N GLN A 51 2.43 6.78 12.37
CA GLN A 51 3.76 6.84 11.74
C GLN A 51 3.84 5.88 10.54
N HIS A 52 3.32 4.67 10.68
CA HIS A 52 3.25 3.72 9.57
C HIS A 52 2.41 4.25 8.41
N LEU A 53 1.24 4.84 8.69
CA LEU A 53 0.41 5.48 7.66
C LEU A 53 1.13 6.64 6.98
N ALA A 54 1.90 7.45 7.70
CA ALA A 54 2.69 8.52 7.10
C ALA A 54 3.76 7.99 6.12
N VAL A 55 4.42 6.88 6.47
CA VAL A 55 5.37 6.21 5.57
C VAL A 55 4.68 5.65 4.34
N LEU A 56 3.51 5.03 4.50
CA LEU A 56 2.71 4.49 3.39
C LEU A 56 2.18 5.60 2.48
N GLU A 57 1.74 6.73 3.04
CA GLU A 57 1.30 7.93 2.32
C GLU A 57 2.47 8.54 1.54
N ALA A 58 3.65 8.66 2.14
CA ALA A 58 4.86 9.13 1.46
C ALA A 58 5.31 8.21 0.31
N ALA A 59 5.07 6.90 0.43
CA ALA A 59 5.33 5.92 -0.62
C ALA A 59 4.20 5.86 -1.68
N GLY A 60 3.12 6.62 -1.51
CA GLY A 60 1.97 6.62 -2.40
C GLY A 60 1.07 5.38 -2.30
N LEU A 61 1.29 4.51 -1.30
CA LEU A 61 0.51 3.28 -1.09
C LEU A 61 -0.80 3.53 -0.36
N VAL A 62 -0.94 4.69 0.29
CA VAL A 62 -2.15 5.12 0.96
C VAL A 62 -2.49 6.53 0.49
N GLU A 63 -3.72 6.73 0.06
CA GLU A 63 -4.29 8.04 -0.19
C GLU A 63 -5.19 8.46 0.97
N THR A 64 -5.31 9.76 1.17
CA THR A 64 -6.10 10.29 2.28
C THR A 64 -7.05 11.38 1.83
N ARG A 65 -8.27 11.34 2.36
CA ARG A 65 -9.31 12.33 2.09
C ARG A 65 -9.90 12.83 3.39
N ARG A 66 -10.32 14.10 3.41
CA ARG A 66 -10.98 14.72 4.56
C ARG A 66 -12.44 14.95 4.27
N GLU A 67 -13.31 14.45 5.15
CA GLU A 67 -14.74 14.73 5.13
C GLU A 67 -15.17 15.20 6.51
N GLY A 68 -15.53 16.48 6.59
CA GLY A 68 -15.79 17.16 7.86
C GLY A 68 -14.58 17.10 8.79
N ARG A 69 -14.75 16.45 9.95
CA ARG A 69 -13.71 16.32 10.98
C ARG A 69 -12.86 15.06 10.86
N TYR A 70 -13.16 14.18 9.90
CA TYR A 70 -12.53 12.88 9.77
C TYR A 70 -11.50 12.85 8.64
N LYS A 71 -10.37 12.20 8.89
CA LYS A 71 -9.38 11.82 7.87
C LYS A 71 -9.55 10.34 7.57
N PHE A 72 -9.93 10.04 6.33
CA PHE A 72 -10.08 8.69 5.82
C PHE A 72 -8.82 8.29 5.05
N HIS A 73 -8.51 7.00 5.10
CA HIS A 73 -7.36 6.38 4.45
C HIS A 73 -7.88 5.28 3.53
N ASP A 74 -7.33 5.27 2.32
CA ASP A 74 -7.70 4.38 1.24
C ASP A 74 -6.41 3.77 0.66
N LEU A 75 -6.46 2.49 0.27
CA LEU A 75 -5.33 1.85 -0.41
C LEU A 75 -5.16 2.45 -1.81
N ASN A 76 -3.92 2.75 -2.17
CA ASN A 76 -3.55 3.11 -3.54
C ASN A 76 -2.52 2.13 -4.11
N VAL A 77 -2.95 1.30 -5.05
CA VAL A 77 -2.09 0.32 -5.74
C VAL A 77 -1.48 0.86 -7.03
N ALA A 78 -1.74 2.12 -7.41
CA ALA A 78 -1.18 2.70 -8.63
C ALA A 78 0.36 2.64 -8.70
N PRO A 79 1.11 2.92 -7.61
CA PRO A 79 2.57 2.79 -7.63
C PRO A 79 3.07 1.37 -7.89
N LEU A 80 2.30 0.35 -7.46
CA LEU A 80 2.66 -1.06 -7.68
C LEU A 80 2.45 -1.47 -9.13
N ARG A 81 1.37 -1.01 -9.76
CA ARG A 81 1.09 -1.27 -11.18
C ARG A 81 2.22 -0.82 -12.09
N HIS A 82 2.77 0.37 -11.83
CA HIS A 82 3.88 0.91 -12.61
C HIS A 82 5.15 0.04 -12.54
N ILE A 83 5.42 -0.61 -11.40
CA ILE A 83 6.54 -1.55 -11.27
C ILE A 83 6.25 -2.86 -11.99
N THR A 84 5.02 -3.39 -11.84
CA THR A 84 4.63 -4.62 -12.53
C THR A 84 4.65 -4.46 -14.04
N GLU A 85 4.20 -3.32 -14.58
CA GLU A 85 4.25 -3.01 -16.02
C GLU A 85 5.69 -2.96 -16.55
N ARG A 86 6.63 -2.44 -15.74
CA ARG A 86 8.05 -2.37 -16.13
C ARG A 86 8.72 -3.74 -16.23
N TRP A 87 8.32 -4.70 -15.41
CA TRP A 87 8.96 -6.03 -15.33
C TRP A 87 8.19 -7.13 -16.08
N LEU A 88 6.87 -6.97 -16.22
CA LEU A 88 5.98 -7.88 -16.94
C LEU A 88 5.67 -7.41 -18.37
N ASP A 89 6.50 -6.52 -18.94
CA ASP A 89 6.56 -6.29 -20.39
C ASP A 89 7.51 -7.33 -20.99
N PRO A 90 7.04 -8.53 -21.40
CA PRO A 90 7.79 -9.37 -22.29
C PRO A 90 7.76 -8.67 -23.64
N ARG A 91 8.69 -7.75 -23.86
CA ARG A 91 9.23 -7.59 -25.21
C ARG A 91 9.91 -8.90 -25.56
N THR A 92 9.08 -9.86 -25.94
CA THR A 92 9.43 -11.04 -26.69
C THR A 92 10.08 -10.49 -27.94
N PRO A 93 11.41 -10.64 -28.15
CA PRO A 93 11.92 -10.45 -29.48
C PRO A 93 11.12 -11.41 -30.37
N GLU A 94 10.44 -10.87 -31.38
CA GLU A 94 9.79 -11.68 -32.41
C GLU A 94 10.78 -12.77 -32.85
N PRO A 95 10.33 -14.01 -33.08
CA PRO A 95 11.22 -15.01 -33.63
C PRO A 95 11.76 -14.43 -34.93
N ASP A 96 13.08 -14.32 -34.96
CA ASP A 96 13.88 -13.98 -36.13
C ASP A 96 13.24 -14.67 -37.33
N LYS A 97 12.66 -13.88 -38.23
CA LYS A 97 12.20 -14.38 -39.52
C LYS A 97 13.48 -14.75 -40.27
N ASP A 98 13.86 -16.00 -40.11
CA ASP A 98 14.94 -16.66 -40.81
C ASP A 98 14.85 -16.28 -42.31
N PRO A 99 15.80 -15.49 -42.85
CA PRO A 99 15.81 -15.18 -44.25
C PRO A 99 16.73 -16.19 -44.93
N SER A 100 16.27 -17.43 -45.16
CA SER A 100 16.70 -18.32 -46.25
C SER A 100 15.89 -19.61 -46.31
#